data_AF-A0A7K5RL02-F1
#
_entry.id   AF-A0A7K5RL02-F1
#
_cell.length_a   1.000
_cell.length_b   1.000
_cell.length_c   1.000
_cell.angle_alpha   90.00
_cell.angle_beta   90.00
_cell.angle_gamma   90.00
#
_symmetry.space_group_name_H-M   'P 1'
#
loop_
_entity.id
_entity.type
_entity.pdbx_description
1 polymer ?
#
loop_
_entity_poly.entity_id
_entity_poly.type
_entity_poly.pdbx_seq_one_letter_code
_entity_poly.pdbx_strand_id
1 'polypeptide(L)'
;LKKLIHLLQATDDPLIQEQALITLSNSAAFSVNQDIIRNLDGLSVIGGMLSSCIPKVREKALNALNNLSMNIRNQEEIQVFITQVCSTVESAPLNSNVQLAGLRLLTNMCVTSDYHQKMINSIPCFLHLLSEGTERTQIQVLKVLVNLSANPAMTRHLLRPQV
;
A
#
# COMPACT_ATOMS: atom_id res chain seq x y z
N LEU A 1 6.52 18.69 9.18
CA LEU A 1 6.82 17.60 8.20
C LEU A 1 8.30 17.20 8.23
N LYS A 2 9.25 18.04 7.84
CA LYS A 2 10.70 17.71 7.84
C LYS A 2 11.20 17.06 9.15
N LYS A 3 10.85 17.62 10.31
CA LYS A 3 11.21 17.04 11.62
C LYS A 3 10.66 15.63 11.86
N LEU A 4 9.45 15.32 11.37
CA LEU A 4 8.83 13.99 11.51
C LEU A 4 9.52 12.97 10.59
N ILE A 5 9.88 13.37 9.37
CA ILE A 5 10.61 12.54 8.43
C ILE A 5 12.00 12.21 8.99
N HIS A 6 12.72 13.22 9.50
CA HIS A 6 14.00 12.97 10.17
C HIS A 6 13.86 12.10 11.43
N LEU A 7 12.80 12.28 12.21
CA LEU A 7 12.55 11.43 13.37
C LEU A 7 12.42 9.96 12.98
N LEU A 8 11.68 9.65 11.90
CA LEU A 8 11.56 8.29 11.38
C LEU A 8 12.89 7.67 10.95
N GLN A 9 13.80 8.47 10.40
CA GLN A 9 15.13 7.99 10.00
C GLN A 9 16.07 7.78 11.18
N ALA A 10 15.86 8.51 12.28
CA ALA A 10 16.79 8.58 13.40
C ALA A 10 16.42 7.65 14.56
N THR A 11 15.27 6.97 14.51
CA THR A 11 14.77 6.15 15.62
C THR A 11 14.41 4.74 15.18
N ASP A 12 14.80 3.77 15.99
CA ASP A 12 14.36 2.37 15.88
C ASP A 12 13.24 2.04 16.88
N ASP A 13 12.80 3.03 17.69
CA ASP A 13 11.71 2.84 18.65
C ASP A 13 10.36 2.69 17.90
N PRO A 14 9.71 1.51 17.95
CA PRO A 14 8.49 1.28 17.19
C PRO A 14 7.32 2.18 17.59
N LEU A 15 7.26 2.63 18.85
CA LEU A 15 6.20 3.50 19.34
C LEU A 15 6.37 4.91 18.79
N ILE A 16 7.62 5.40 18.73
CA ILE A 16 7.93 6.69 18.09
C ILE A 16 7.68 6.62 16.59
N GLN A 17 8.11 5.54 15.93
CA GLN A 17 7.85 5.31 14.50
C GLN A 17 6.35 5.28 14.20
N GLU A 18 5.57 4.55 14.99
CA GLU A 18 4.11 4.50 14.85
C GLU A 18 3.50 5.89 14.94
N GLN A 19 3.82 6.65 15.99
CA GLN A 19 3.24 7.97 16.21
C GLN A 19 3.65 8.98 15.12
N ALA A 20 4.89 8.91 14.65
CA ALA A 20 5.36 9.74 13.54
C ALA A 20 4.63 9.39 12.23
N LEU A 21 4.44 8.10 11.93
CA LEU A 21 3.70 7.63 10.75
C LEU A 21 2.22 8.01 10.81
N ILE A 22 1.57 7.91 11.97
CA ILE A 22 0.18 8.38 12.17
C ILE A 22 0.09 9.89 11.87
N THR A 23 1.03 10.67 12.40
CA THR A 23 1.05 12.12 12.21
C THR A 23 1.28 12.49 10.73
N LEU A 24 2.18 11.79 10.05
CA LEU A 24 2.42 11.96 8.62
C LEU A 24 1.21 11.53 7.78
N SER A 25 0.56 10.41 8.11
CA SER A 25 -0.64 9.92 7.44
C SER A 25 -1.79 10.94 7.52
N ASN A 26 -2.02 11.50 8.70
CA ASN A 26 -3.06 12.53 8.90
C ASN A 26 -2.69 13.82 8.14
N SER A 27 -1.40 14.19 8.14
CA SER A 27 -0.93 15.34 7.38
C SER A 27 -1.11 15.16 5.87
N ALA A 28 -0.87 13.95 5.35
CA ALA A 28 -1.03 13.59 3.94
C ALA A 28 -2.49 13.57 3.46
N ALA A 29 -3.48 13.67 4.34
CA ALA A 29 -4.88 13.85 3.95
C ALA A 29 -5.12 15.22 3.27
N PHE A 30 -4.22 16.18 3.46
CA PHE A 30 -4.26 17.48 2.80
C PHE A 30 -3.35 17.48 1.57
N SER A 31 -3.89 17.81 0.39
CA SER A 31 -3.17 17.75 -0.89
C SER A 31 -1.86 18.54 -0.90
N VAL A 32 -1.84 19.75 -0.34
CA VAL A 32 -0.62 20.59 -0.22
C VAL A 32 0.50 19.86 0.52
N ASN A 33 0.16 19.08 1.55
CA ASN A 33 1.16 18.33 2.32
C ASN A 33 1.69 17.11 1.56
N GLN A 34 0.95 16.57 0.59
CA GLN A 34 1.40 15.43 -0.19
C GLN A 34 2.62 15.79 -1.05
N ASP A 35 2.61 16.97 -1.68
CA ASP A 35 3.76 17.47 -2.44
C ASP A 35 4.93 17.86 -1.51
N ILE A 36 4.65 18.47 -0.35
CA ILE A 36 5.70 18.81 0.62
C ILE A 36 6.39 17.55 1.15
N ILE A 37 5.64 16.49 1.45
CA ILE A 37 6.22 15.21 1.91
C ILE A 37 7.08 14.59 0.83
N ARG A 38 6.63 14.56 -0.44
CA ARG A 38 7.44 14.09 -1.58
C ARG A 38 8.73 14.89 -1.72
N ASN A 39 8.64 16.22 -1.75
CA ASN A 39 9.80 17.10 -1.93
C ASN A 39 10.82 17.07 -0.77
N LEU A 40 10.45 16.44 0.36
CA LEU A 40 11.32 16.19 1.51
C LEU A 40 11.83 14.73 1.55
N ASP A 41 11.78 14.03 0.42
CA ASP A 41 12.12 12.60 0.27
C ASP A 41 11.29 11.67 1.17
N GLY A 42 10.14 12.14 1.65
CA GLY A 42 9.33 11.43 2.63
C GLY A 42 8.72 10.14 2.12
N LEU A 43 8.49 10.00 0.81
CA LEU A 43 7.96 8.77 0.21
C LEU A 43 8.93 7.60 0.39
N SER A 44 10.22 7.82 0.15
CA SER A 44 11.25 6.79 0.32
C SER A 44 11.43 6.41 1.79
N VAL A 45 11.42 7.39 2.69
CA VAL A 45 11.53 7.16 4.15
C VAL A 45 10.34 6.37 4.68
N ILE A 46 9.12 6.75 4.33
CA ILE A 46 7.90 6.04 4.74
C ILE A 46 7.87 4.64 4.10
N GLY A 47 8.26 4.51 2.83
CA GLY A 47 8.36 3.24 2.13
C GLY A 47 9.38 2.28 2.77
N GLY A 48 10.49 2.79 3.30
CA GLY A 48 11.47 2.01 4.05
C GLY A 48 10.87 1.32 5.29
N MET A 49 9.87 1.93 5.92
CA MET A 49 9.17 1.37 7.09
C MET A 49 8.34 0.12 6.76
N LEU A 50 8.08 -0.18 5.48
CA LEU A 50 7.42 -1.43 5.05
C LEU A 50 8.25 -2.67 5.38
N SER A 51 9.57 -2.52 5.57
CA SER A 51 10.48 -3.60 5.96
C SER A 51 10.55 -3.84 7.46
N SER A 52 9.82 -3.06 8.28
CA SER A 52 9.80 -3.24 9.74
C SER A 52 9.26 -4.61 10.13
N CYS A 53 9.92 -5.26 11.10
CA CYS A 53 9.44 -6.50 11.70
C CYS A 53 8.17 -6.29 12.55
N ILE A 54 7.85 -5.03 12.90
CA ILE A 54 6.71 -4.67 13.72
C ILE A 54 5.47 -4.47 12.83
N PRO A 55 4.44 -5.34 12.93
CA PRO A 55 3.25 -5.23 12.07
C PRO A 55 2.56 -3.88 12.17
N LYS A 56 2.58 -3.27 13.36
CA LYS A 56 1.94 -1.98 13.60
C LYS A 56 2.61 -0.83 12.84
N VAL A 57 3.94 -0.83 12.80
CA VAL A 57 4.72 0.14 12.01
C VAL A 57 4.42 -0.03 10.52
N ARG A 58 4.42 -1.27 10.00
CA ARG A 58 4.03 -1.56 8.61
C ARG A 58 2.61 -1.09 8.29
N GLU A 59 1.64 -1.37 9.17
CA GLU A 59 0.26 -0.90 9.03
C GLU A 59 0.20 0.63 8.87
N LYS A 60 0.94 1.38 9.69
CA LYS A 60 0.92 2.86 9.62
C LYS A 60 1.65 3.39 8.41
N ALA A 61 2.74 2.75 7.99
CA ALA A 61 3.44 3.09 6.76
C ALA A 61 2.54 2.90 5.53
N LEU A 62 1.84 1.77 5.44
CA LEU A 62 0.86 1.50 4.38
C LEU A 62 -0.26 2.53 4.33
N ASN A 63 -0.81 2.91 5.49
CA ASN A 63 -1.85 3.95 5.57
C ASN A 63 -1.33 5.33 5.13
N ALA A 64 -0.11 5.71 5.54
CA ALA A 64 0.50 6.95 5.11
C ALA A 64 0.73 6.98 3.59
N LEU A 65 1.28 5.90 3.02
CA LEU A 65 1.46 5.75 1.57
C LEU A 65 0.13 5.76 0.81
N ASN A 66 -0.93 5.14 1.35
CA ASN A 66 -2.27 5.18 0.75
C ASN A 66 -2.82 6.60 0.62
N ASN A 67 -2.61 7.44 1.62
CA ASN A 67 -3.03 8.85 1.55
C ASN A 67 -2.15 9.63 0.56
N LEU A 68 -0.85 9.36 0.57
CA LEU A 68 0.11 10.01 -0.34
C LEU A 68 -0.10 9.61 -1.80
N SER A 69 -0.59 8.39 -2.07
CA SER A 69 -0.87 7.89 -3.42
C SER A 69 -2.11 8.53 -4.06
N MET A 70 -2.86 9.38 -3.33
CA MET A 70 -3.95 10.17 -3.93
C MET A 70 -3.42 11.26 -4.89
N ASN A 71 -2.11 11.56 -4.83
CA ASN A 71 -1.43 12.42 -5.78
C ASN A 71 -0.74 11.56 -6.85
N ILE A 72 -1.08 11.78 -8.12
CA ILE A 72 -0.55 10.99 -9.25
C ILE A 72 0.98 11.06 -9.35
N ARG A 73 1.58 12.24 -9.10
CA ARG A 73 3.05 12.37 -9.11
C ARG A 73 3.71 11.58 -7.98
N ASN A 74 3.04 11.42 -6.83
CA ASN A 74 3.55 10.55 -5.78
C ASN A 74 3.49 9.08 -6.18
N GLN A 75 2.53 8.67 -7.02
CA GLN A 75 2.44 7.29 -7.48
C GLN A 75 3.66 6.87 -8.32
N GLU A 76 4.23 7.80 -9.10
CA GLU A 76 5.45 7.58 -9.89
C GLU A 76 6.65 7.14 -9.02
N GLU A 77 6.73 7.63 -7.79
CA GLU A 77 7.74 7.23 -6.81
C GLU A 77 7.30 6.02 -5.97
N ILE A 78 6.02 5.95 -5.57
CA ILE A 78 5.50 4.86 -4.73
C ILE A 78 5.49 3.51 -5.46
N GLN A 79 5.38 3.50 -6.80
CA GLN A 79 5.27 2.28 -7.60
C GLN A 79 6.40 1.26 -7.39
N VAL A 80 7.57 1.71 -6.93
CA VAL A 80 8.70 0.81 -6.61
C VAL A 80 8.37 -0.15 -5.46
N PHE A 81 7.42 0.23 -4.58
CA PHE A 81 7.01 -0.59 -3.43
C PHE A 81 5.88 -1.57 -3.75
N ILE A 82 5.25 -1.53 -4.94
CA ILE A 82 4.07 -2.36 -5.24
C ILE A 82 4.33 -3.85 -5.00
N THR A 83 5.45 -4.38 -5.49
CA THR A 83 5.79 -5.80 -5.30
C THR A 83 6.00 -6.15 -3.82
N GLN A 84 6.63 -5.25 -3.05
CA GLN A 84 6.78 -5.43 -1.60
C GLN A 84 5.44 -5.37 -0.87
N VAL A 85 4.53 -4.48 -1.26
CA VAL A 85 3.18 -4.36 -0.69
C VAL A 85 2.37 -5.63 -1.00
N CYS A 86 2.44 -6.12 -2.23
CA CYS A 86 1.86 -7.40 -2.64
C CYS A 86 2.34 -8.57 -1.75
N SER A 87 3.65 -8.71 -1.57
CA SER A 87 4.23 -9.73 -0.66
C SER A 87 3.79 -9.52 0.79
N THR A 88 3.65 -8.27 1.23
CA THR A 88 3.16 -7.94 2.57
C THR A 88 1.69 -8.34 2.76
N VAL A 89 0.83 -8.16 1.74
CA VAL A 89 -0.58 -8.60 1.76
C VAL A 89 -0.68 -10.13 1.82
N GLU A 90 0.14 -10.82 1.05
CA GLU A 90 0.17 -12.29 0.97
C GLU A 90 0.67 -12.94 2.25
N SER A 91 1.71 -12.39 2.87
CA SER A 91 2.31 -12.93 4.10
C SER A 91 1.63 -12.50 5.40
N ALA A 92 0.79 -11.45 5.36
CA ALA A 92 0.11 -10.97 6.56
C ALA A 92 -0.98 -11.96 7.02
N PRO A 93 -1.25 -12.08 8.34
CA PRO A 93 -2.34 -12.90 8.83
C PRO A 93 -3.67 -12.51 8.17
N LEU A 94 -4.49 -13.52 7.84
CA LEU A 94 -5.78 -13.34 7.19
C LEU A 94 -6.65 -12.35 7.98
N ASN A 95 -7.21 -11.35 7.27
CA ASN A 95 -8.02 -10.26 7.82
C ASN A 95 -7.29 -9.25 8.72
N SER A 96 -5.96 -9.31 8.81
CA SER A 96 -5.20 -8.34 9.62
C SER A 96 -5.28 -6.91 9.09
N ASN A 97 -5.04 -5.93 9.97
CA ASN A 97 -4.99 -4.52 9.58
C ASN A 97 -3.89 -4.23 8.55
N VAL A 98 -2.77 -4.96 8.61
CA VAL A 98 -1.68 -4.85 7.61
C VAL A 98 -2.19 -5.27 6.23
N GLN A 99 -2.87 -6.41 6.14
CA GLN A 99 -3.45 -6.91 4.90
C GLN A 99 -4.46 -5.90 4.31
N LEU A 100 -5.35 -5.37 5.14
CA LEU A 100 -6.32 -4.35 4.73
C LEU A 100 -5.67 -3.03 4.29
N ALA A 101 -4.64 -2.56 5.00
CA ALA A 101 -3.92 -1.34 4.64
C ALA A 101 -3.17 -1.51 3.32
N GLY A 102 -2.57 -2.68 3.08
CA GLY A 102 -1.91 -3.02 1.83
C GLY A 102 -2.88 -3.04 0.65
N LEU A 103 -4.02 -3.72 0.79
CA LEU A 103 -5.05 -3.76 -0.26
C LEU A 103 -5.60 -2.38 -0.62
N ARG A 104 -5.75 -1.48 0.37
CA ARG A 104 -6.18 -0.09 0.13
C ARG A 104 -5.16 0.69 -0.71
N LEU A 105 -3.88 0.62 -0.33
CA LEU A 105 -2.82 1.23 -1.12
C LEU A 105 -2.79 0.66 -2.54
N LEU A 106 -2.85 -0.67 -2.70
CA LEU A 106 -2.89 -1.31 -4.02
C LEU A 106 -4.09 -0.85 -4.85
N THR A 107 -5.26 -0.68 -4.24
CA THR A 107 -6.45 -0.14 -4.91
C THR A 107 -6.17 1.23 -5.54
N ASN A 108 -5.53 2.14 -4.80
CA ASN A 108 -5.15 3.44 -5.33
C ASN A 108 -4.08 3.35 -6.43
N MET A 109 -3.11 2.45 -6.26
CA MET A 109 -2.01 2.24 -7.22
C MET A 109 -2.43 1.50 -8.49
N CYS A 110 -3.65 0.95 -8.56
CA CYS A 110 -4.18 0.28 -9.75
C CYS A 110 -5.34 1.02 -10.42
N VAL A 111 -5.66 2.26 -10.02
CA VAL A 111 -6.70 3.06 -10.70
C VAL A 111 -6.38 3.25 -12.18
N THR A 112 -5.10 3.48 -12.52
CA THR A 112 -4.60 3.44 -13.91
C THR A 112 -3.94 2.10 -14.21
N SER A 113 -3.80 1.79 -15.49
CA SER A 113 -3.18 0.54 -15.96
C SER A 113 -1.65 0.49 -15.82
N ASP A 114 -1.00 1.62 -15.50
CA ASP A 114 0.45 1.82 -15.60
C ASP A 114 1.25 0.79 -14.78
N TYR A 115 0.68 0.34 -13.66
CA TYR A 115 1.35 -0.54 -12.72
C TYR A 115 0.71 -1.93 -12.58
N HIS A 116 -0.30 -2.27 -13.37
CA HIS A 116 -1.03 -3.54 -13.26
C HIS A 116 -0.13 -4.76 -13.43
N GLN A 117 0.87 -4.69 -14.32
CA GLN A 117 1.82 -5.79 -14.57
C GLN A 117 2.58 -6.20 -13.30
N LYS A 118 2.84 -5.28 -12.37
CA LYS A 118 3.55 -5.55 -11.11
C LYS A 118 2.72 -6.40 -10.14
N MET A 119 1.42 -6.55 -10.37
CA MET A 119 0.48 -7.24 -9.48
C MET A 119 0.03 -8.60 -10.03
N ILE A 120 0.43 -8.99 -11.25
CA ILE A 120 -0.03 -10.24 -11.90
C ILE A 120 0.23 -11.46 -11.01
N ASN A 121 1.42 -11.55 -10.42
CA ASN A 121 1.82 -12.69 -9.59
C ASN A 121 1.04 -12.77 -8.27
N SER A 122 0.33 -11.71 -7.88
CA SER A 122 -0.48 -11.66 -6.66
C SER A 122 -1.97 -11.91 -6.90
N ILE A 123 -2.40 -12.08 -8.16
CA ILE A 123 -3.79 -12.42 -8.48
C ILE A 123 -4.25 -13.69 -7.74
N PRO A 124 -3.43 -14.76 -7.61
CA PRO A 124 -3.82 -15.91 -6.80
C PRO A 124 -4.10 -15.60 -5.34
N CYS A 125 -3.22 -14.82 -4.70
CA CYS A 125 -3.44 -14.33 -3.36
C CYS A 125 -4.75 -13.54 -3.27
N PHE A 126 -5.03 -12.63 -4.22
CA PHE A 126 -6.28 -11.86 -4.22
C PHE A 126 -7.51 -12.76 -4.33
N LEU A 127 -7.54 -13.76 -5.22
CA LEU A 127 -8.70 -14.66 -5.31
C LEU A 127 -8.86 -15.52 -4.05
N HIS A 128 -7.77 -15.96 -3.43
CA HIS A 128 -7.83 -16.64 -2.14
C HIS A 128 -8.44 -15.77 -1.05
N LEU A 129 -8.01 -14.49 -0.95
CA LEU A 129 -8.58 -13.54 0.00
C LEU A 129 -10.04 -13.18 -0.30
N LEU A 130 -10.48 -13.28 -1.56
CA LEU A 130 -11.88 -13.15 -1.92
C LEU A 130 -12.72 -14.33 -1.42
N SER A 131 -12.16 -15.55 -1.41
CA SER A 131 -12.84 -16.76 -0.88
C SER A 131 -12.89 -16.78 0.64
N GLU A 132 -11.74 -16.62 1.29
CA GLU A 132 -11.58 -16.90 2.73
C GLU A 132 -11.65 -15.63 3.62
N GLY A 133 -11.61 -14.45 3.01
CA GLY A 133 -11.63 -13.18 3.73
C GLY A 133 -12.97 -12.90 4.40
N THR A 134 -12.95 -12.08 5.45
CA THR A 134 -14.16 -11.41 5.96
C THR A 134 -14.73 -10.47 4.90
N GLU A 135 -16.02 -10.12 5.03
CA GLU A 135 -16.68 -9.14 4.14
C GLU A 135 -15.83 -7.87 3.95
N ARG A 136 -15.22 -7.36 5.02
CA ARG A 136 -14.34 -6.19 4.97
C ARG A 136 -13.12 -6.40 4.07
N THR A 137 -12.48 -7.56 4.14
CA THR A 137 -11.32 -7.93 3.29
C THR A 137 -11.77 -8.17 1.86
N GLN A 138 -12.85 -8.93 1.66
CA GLN A 138 -13.43 -9.22 0.34
C GLN A 138 -13.76 -7.93 -0.41
N ILE A 139 -14.35 -6.94 0.25
CA ILE A 139 -14.64 -5.63 -0.37
C ILE A 139 -13.36 -4.94 -0.86
N GLN A 140 -12.25 -4.97 -0.10
CA GLN A 140 -10.99 -4.36 -0.56
C GLN A 140 -10.38 -5.13 -1.73
N VAL A 141 -10.42 -6.46 -1.68
CA VAL A 141 -9.95 -7.32 -2.76
C VAL A 141 -10.74 -7.06 -4.05
N LEU A 142 -12.07 -6.99 -3.97
CA LEU A 142 -12.94 -6.70 -5.12
C LEU A 142 -12.57 -5.37 -5.77
N LYS A 143 -12.26 -4.32 -4.99
CA LYS A 143 -11.83 -3.03 -5.54
C LYS A 143 -10.53 -3.16 -6.35
N VAL A 144 -9.55 -3.91 -5.84
CA VAL A 144 -8.31 -4.20 -6.59
C VAL A 144 -8.64 -4.94 -7.88
N LEU A 145 -9.43 -6.02 -7.82
CA LEU A 145 -9.75 -6.85 -8.97
C LEU A 145 -10.57 -6.12 -10.04
N VAL A 146 -11.50 -5.25 -9.65
CA VAL A 146 -12.28 -4.40 -10.58
C VAL A 146 -11.37 -3.42 -11.31
N ASN A 147 -10.44 -2.79 -10.60
CA ASN A 147 -9.46 -1.92 -11.23
C ASN A 147 -8.55 -2.68 -12.22
N LEU A 148 -8.08 -3.88 -11.83
CA LEU A 148 -7.28 -4.72 -12.73
C LEU A 148 -8.08 -5.19 -13.96
N SER A 149 -9.37 -5.51 -13.81
CA SER A 149 -10.21 -6.02 -14.90
C SER A 149 -10.54 -4.94 -15.95
N ALA A 150 -10.39 -3.66 -15.63
CA ALA A 150 -10.50 -2.56 -16.58
C ALA A 150 -9.39 -2.55 -17.64
N ASN A 151 -8.31 -3.32 -17.44
CA ASN A 151 -7.22 -3.48 -18.41
C ASN A 151 -7.33 -4.82 -19.15
N PRO A 152 -7.59 -4.83 -20.47
CA PRO A 152 -7.72 -6.07 -21.25
C PRO A 152 -6.48 -6.99 -21.19
N ALA A 153 -5.29 -6.45 -20.93
CA ALA A 153 -4.08 -7.26 -20.76
C ALA A 153 -4.15 -8.19 -19.53
N MET A 154 -5.00 -7.86 -18.56
CA MET A 154 -5.17 -8.62 -17.31
C MET A 154 -6.17 -9.78 -17.46
N THR A 155 -7.04 -9.77 -18.46
CA THR A 155 -8.14 -10.74 -18.62
C THR A 155 -7.66 -12.18 -18.56
N ARG A 156 -6.61 -12.53 -19.31
CA ARG A 156 -6.07 -13.91 -19.32
C ARG A 156 -5.51 -14.34 -17.96
N HIS A 157 -5.03 -13.40 -17.16
CA HIS A 157 -4.44 -13.68 -15.85
C HIS A 157 -5.52 -13.83 -14.77
N LEU A 158 -6.60 -13.04 -14.87
CA LEU A 158 -7.75 -13.11 -13.97
C LEU A 158 -8.61 -14.37 -14.20
N LEU A 159 -8.72 -14.83 -15.45
CA LEU A 159 -9.54 -15.99 -15.83
C LEU A 159 -8.79 -17.32 -15.83
N ARG A 160 -7.48 -17.31 -15.54
CA ARG A 160 -6.69 -18.54 -15.52
C ARG A 160 -7.15 -19.43 -14.35
N PRO A 161 -7.43 -20.72 -14.58
CA PRO A 161 -7.70 -21.66 -13.49
C PRO A 161 -6.54 -21.63 -12.50
N GLN A 162 -6.86 -21.44 -11.22
CA GLN A 162 -5.88 -21.53 -10.16
C GLN A 162 -5.81 -23.00 -9.73
N VAL A 163 -4.63 -23.59 -9.90
CA VAL A 163 -4.34 -25.01 -9.59
C VAL A 163 -3.82 -25.09 -8.18
#